data_AF-A0A350DHU5-F1
#
_entry.id   AF-A0A350DHU5-F1
#
_cell.length_a   1.000
_cell.length_b   1.000
_cell.length_c   1.000
_cell.angle_alpha   90.00
_cell.angle_beta   90.00
_cell.angle_gamma   90.00
#
_symmetry.space_group_name_H-M   'P 1'
#
loop_
_entity.id
_entity.type
_entity.pdbx_description
1 polymer ?
#
loop_
_entity_poly.entity_id
_entity_poly.type
_entity_poly.pdbx_seq_one_letter_code
_entity_poly.pdbx_strand_id
1 'polypeptide(L)'
;LVRFSDILHDRVEQLCGAFDAAMQDVDYQGGYTAVYPIKVNQQRRVVEEILATSERGNGRVGLEAGSKPELLAVLALSDGGSSLIVCNGYKDREYVRLALLGEKLGHKVYLVVEKLSELELILEEARELDVTPRIGLRARLASVGKGKWQNTGGEKSKFGLTASQILEVVETLRAQDALASLQLVHFHLGSQIANIRDIQRGLRECARFYQNLMSLGAPIDTV
;
A
#
# COMPACT_ATOMS: atom_id res chain seq x y z
N LEU A 1 -1.93 -28.54 14.39
CA LEU A 1 -2.10 -27.71 13.17
C LEU A 1 -0.94 -28.00 12.24
N VAL A 2 -1.20 -28.49 11.02
CA VAL A 2 -0.17 -28.78 10.01
C VAL A 2 -0.17 -27.66 8.97
N ARG A 3 1.02 -27.24 8.51
CA ARG A 3 1.19 -26.20 7.48
C ARG A 3 1.99 -26.77 6.32
N PHE A 4 1.65 -26.37 5.10
CA PHE A 4 2.32 -26.78 3.87
C PHE A 4 2.87 -25.52 3.19
N SER A 5 4.19 -25.29 3.28
CA SER A 5 4.85 -24.12 2.68
C SER A 5 4.74 -24.12 1.16
N ASP A 6 4.80 -25.30 0.54
CA ASP A 6 4.64 -25.45 -0.92
C ASP A 6 3.31 -24.86 -1.42
N ILE A 7 2.24 -24.93 -0.61
CA ILE A 7 0.97 -24.30 -0.95
C ILE A 7 1.09 -22.77 -0.94
N LEU A 8 1.86 -22.19 0.00
CA LEU A 8 2.08 -20.74 0.05
C LEU A 8 2.85 -20.27 -1.20
N HIS A 9 3.92 -20.97 -1.57
CA HIS A 9 4.71 -20.67 -2.76
C HIS A 9 3.86 -20.79 -4.02
N ASP A 10 3.11 -21.89 -4.18
CA ASP A 10 2.19 -22.09 -5.30
C ASP A 10 1.15 -20.97 -5.40
N ARG A 11 0.60 -20.48 -4.28
CA ARG A 11 -0.36 -19.35 -4.29
C ARG A 11 0.29 -18.05 -4.78
N VAL A 12 1.51 -17.74 -4.34
CA VAL A 12 2.23 -16.54 -4.78
C VAL A 12 2.59 -16.63 -6.26
N GLU A 13 3.07 -17.80 -6.71
CA GLU A 13 3.40 -18.07 -8.12
C GLU A 13 2.18 -17.97 -9.04
N GLN A 14 1.05 -18.55 -8.65
CA GLN A 14 -0.19 -18.45 -9.41
C GLN A 14 -0.70 -17.00 -9.50
N LEU A 15 -0.60 -16.24 -8.41
CA LEU A 15 -1.02 -14.84 -8.39
C LEU A 15 -0.14 -14.00 -9.32
N CYS A 16 1.18 -14.08 -9.17
CA CYS A 16 2.11 -13.34 -10.03
C CYS A 16 1.97 -13.75 -11.49
N GLY A 17 1.87 -15.06 -11.77
CA GLY A 17 1.69 -15.58 -13.13
C GLY A 17 0.39 -15.14 -13.79
N ALA A 18 -0.71 -15.00 -13.04
CA ALA A 18 -1.97 -14.49 -13.57
C ALA A 18 -1.88 -13.02 -13.97
N PHE A 19 -1.18 -12.19 -13.18
CA PHE A 19 -0.93 -10.80 -13.54
C PHE A 19 0.06 -10.67 -14.70
N ASP A 20 1.10 -11.50 -14.76
CA ASP A 20 2.05 -11.51 -15.88
C ASP A 20 1.36 -11.83 -17.21
N ALA A 21 0.50 -12.86 -17.24
CA ALA A 21 -0.29 -13.20 -18.42
C ALA A 21 -1.24 -12.05 -18.83
N ALA A 22 -1.95 -11.47 -17.87
CA ALA A 22 -2.88 -10.37 -18.15
C ALA A 22 -2.16 -9.10 -18.63
N MET A 23 -0.97 -8.79 -18.11
CA MET A 23 -0.14 -7.68 -18.57
C MET A 23 0.38 -7.93 -19.98
N GLN A 24 0.79 -9.15 -20.30
CA GLN A 24 1.24 -9.53 -21.64
C GLN A 24 0.11 -9.41 -22.68
N ASP A 25 -1.10 -9.84 -22.35
CA ASP A 25 -2.26 -9.81 -23.26
C ASP A 25 -2.66 -8.38 -23.70
N VAL A 26 -2.27 -7.35 -22.95
CA VAL A 26 -2.61 -5.95 -23.21
C VAL A 26 -1.39 -5.05 -23.38
N ASP A 27 -0.20 -5.64 -23.56
CA ASP A 27 1.08 -4.93 -23.68
C ASP A 27 1.32 -3.89 -22.56
N TYR A 28 0.95 -4.24 -21.32
CA TYR A 28 1.13 -3.35 -20.17
C TYR A 28 2.61 -3.18 -19.82
N GLN A 29 3.06 -1.92 -19.72
CA GLN A 29 4.48 -1.58 -19.53
C GLN A 29 4.91 -1.43 -18.07
N GLY A 30 3.95 -1.48 -17.13
CA GLY A 30 4.25 -1.42 -15.70
C GLY A 30 4.62 -2.78 -15.12
N GLY A 31 4.92 -2.80 -13.82
CA GLY A 31 5.20 -4.02 -13.07
C GLY A 31 4.03 -4.43 -12.17
N TYR A 32 4.09 -5.66 -11.68
CA TYR A 32 3.21 -6.15 -10.62
C TYR A 32 4.05 -6.68 -9.45
N THR A 33 3.74 -6.20 -8.24
CA THR A 33 4.33 -6.66 -6.98
C THR A 33 3.20 -7.09 -6.05
N ALA A 34 3.23 -8.33 -5.59
CA ALA A 34 2.28 -8.81 -4.61
C ALA A 34 2.65 -8.24 -3.22
N VAL A 35 1.71 -7.63 -2.50
CA VAL A 35 1.95 -7.14 -1.14
C VAL A 35 1.13 -7.96 -0.16
N TYR A 36 1.78 -8.66 0.76
CA TYR A 36 1.13 -9.52 1.73
C TYR A 36 0.74 -8.76 3.01
N PRO A 37 -0.57 -8.61 3.31
CA PRO A 37 -1.03 -7.96 4.53
C PRO A 37 -0.90 -8.91 5.73
N ILE A 38 0.08 -8.65 6.60
CA ILE A 38 0.40 -9.60 7.68
C ILE A 38 -0.72 -9.76 8.70
N LYS A 39 -1.68 -8.81 8.75
CA LYS A 39 -2.90 -8.91 9.57
C LYS A 39 -3.68 -10.20 9.37
N VAL A 40 -3.51 -10.86 8.22
CA VAL A 40 -4.16 -12.14 7.89
C VAL A 40 -3.48 -13.31 8.62
N ASN A 41 -2.14 -13.32 8.72
CA ASN A 41 -1.39 -14.29 9.50
C ASN A 41 0.03 -13.79 9.81
N GLN A 42 0.26 -13.32 11.04
CA GLN A 42 1.54 -12.73 11.47
C GLN A 42 2.60 -13.78 11.87
N GLN A 43 2.31 -15.08 11.74
CA GLN A 43 3.27 -16.09 12.16
C GLN A 43 4.52 -16.04 11.29
N ARG A 44 5.69 -15.86 11.92
CA ARG A 44 7.01 -15.78 11.29
C ARG A 44 7.20 -16.75 10.13
N ARG A 45 6.96 -18.06 10.35
CA ARG A 45 7.09 -19.08 9.29
C ARG A 45 6.18 -18.87 8.09
N VAL A 46 5.00 -18.27 8.25
CA VAL A 46 4.11 -17.99 7.10
C VAL A 46 4.68 -16.83 6.28
N VAL A 47 5.10 -15.77 6.95
CA VAL A 47 5.64 -14.58 6.30
C VAL A 47 6.98 -14.89 5.62
N GLU A 48 7.87 -15.64 6.29
CA GLU A 48 9.16 -16.07 5.73
C GLU A 48 8.98 -16.89 4.44
N GLU A 49 8.07 -17.88 4.42
CA GLU A 49 7.83 -18.69 3.22
C GLU A 49 7.18 -17.86 2.11
N ILE A 50 6.27 -16.92 2.42
CA ILE A 50 5.70 -16.01 1.42
C ILE A 50 6.82 -15.16 0.77
N LEU A 51 7.73 -14.60 1.57
CA LEU A 51 8.88 -13.83 1.08
C LEU A 51 9.92 -14.69 0.35
N ALA A 52 10.07 -15.95 0.72
CA ALA A 52 11.04 -16.88 0.14
C ALA A 52 10.56 -17.54 -1.17
N THR A 53 9.36 -17.19 -1.67
CA THR A 53 8.86 -17.72 -2.94
C THR A 53 9.86 -17.43 -4.07
N SER A 54 10.36 -18.49 -4.69
CA SER A 54 11.33 -18.41 -5.80
C SER A 54 10.64 -18.05 -7.13
N GLU A 55 11.39 -17.93 -8.22
CA GLU A 55 10.85 -17.71 -9.58
C GLU A 55 10.07 -16.39 -9.76
N ARG A 56 8.75 -16.43 -9.98
CA ARG A 56 7.97 -15.22 -10.30
C ARG A 56 7.74 -14.36 -9.06
N GLY A 57 7.72 -14.96 -7.88
CA GLY A 57 7.64 -14.25 -6.60
C GLY A 57 8.95 -13.61 -6.17
N ASN A 58 10.09 -14.06 -6.72
CA ASN A 58 11.41 -13.62 -6.26
C ASN A 58 11.61 -12.11 -6.46
N GLY A 59 11.77 -11.37 -5.36
CA GLY A 59 11.89 -9.91 -5.36
C GLY A 59 10.62 -9.16 -5.77
N ARG A 60 9.49 -9.84 -5.95
CA ARG A 60 8.17 -9.29 -6.35
C ARG A 60 7.12 -9.45 -5.25
N VAL A 61 7.56 -9.70 -4.02
CA VAL A 61 6.72 -9.75 -2.83
C VAL A 61 7.13 -8.67 -1.83
N GLY A 62 6.17 -7.86 -1.40
CA GLY A 62 6.29 -6.90 -0.31
C GLY A 62 5.38 -7.25 0.87
N LEU A 63 5.48 -6.49 1.96
CA LEU A 63 4.66 -6.65 3.16
C LEU A 63 3.79 -5.42 3.43
N GLU A 64 2.59 -5.63 3.98
CA GLU A 64 1.74 -4.56 4.50
C GLU A 64 1.55 -4.70 6.00
N ALA A 65 1.75 -3.59 6.71
CA ALA A 65 1.48 -3.43 8.14
C ALA A 65 0.29 -2.51 8.34
N GLY A 66 -0.70 -2.92 9.14
CA GLY A 66 -1.88 -2.14 9.47
C GLY A 66 -1.83 -1.48 10.86
N SER A 67 -0.73 -1.65 11.60
CA SER A 67 -0.56 -1.11 12.95
C SER A 67 0.92 -1.02 13.36
N LYS A 68 1.21 -0.25 14.41
CA LYS A 68 2.58 -0.08 14.93
C LYS A 68 3.25 -1.41 15.34
N PRO A 69 2.59 -2.34 16.05
CA PRO A 69 3.17 -3.65 16.34
C PRO A 69 3.42 -4.49 15.09
N GLU A 70 2.54 -4.41 14.09
CA GLU A 70 2.73 -5.09 12.82
C GLU A 70 3.92 -4.52 12.05
N LEU A 71 4.13 -3.20 12.06
CA LEU A 71 5.31 -2.58 11.43
C LEU A 71 6.62 -3.10 12.04
N LEU A 72 6.71 -3.20 13.37
CA LEU A 72 7.88 -3.78 14.02
C LEU A 72 8.11 -5.24 13.62
N ALA A 73 7.04 -6.04 13.52
CA ALA A 73 7.14 -7.40 13.04
C ALA A 73 7.60 -7.48 11.57
N VAL A 74 7.06 -6.62 10.69
CA VAL A 74 7.46 -6.53 9.28
C VAL A 74 8.94 -6.16 9.14
N LEU A 75 9.41 -5.16 9.90
CA LEU A 75 10.81 -4.75 9.90
C LEU A 75 11.72 -5.90 10.37
N ALA A 76 11.37 -6.57 11.47
CA ALA A 76 12.13 -7.70 12.01
C ALA A 76 12.17 -8.93 11.08
N LEU A 77 11.21 -9.06 10.15
CA LEU A 77 11.15 -10.15 9.17
C LEU A 77 11.81 -9.76 7.84
N SER A 78 12.24 -8.51 7.67
CA SER A 78 12.81 -7.97 6.43
C SER A 78 14.35 -7.90 6.42
N ASP A 79 15.03 -8.56 7.36
CA ASP A 79 16.49 -8.49 7.57
C ASP A 79 17.37 -8.97 6.38
N GLY A 80 16.78 -9.53 5.32
CA GLY A 80 17.48 -10.10 4.16
C GLY A 80 17.78 -9.13 3.00
N GLY A 81 17.32 -7.88 3.05
CA GLY A 81 17.55 -6.90 1.99
C GLY A 81 16.49 -5.80 1.89
N SER A 82 16.50 -5.05 0.78
CA SER A 82 15.51 -3.99 0.53
C SER A 82 14.13 -4.60 0.22
N SER A 83 13.26 -4.65 1.24
CA SER A 83 11.85 -5.00 1.10
C SER A 83 10.97 -3.79 0.76
N LEU A 84 9.91 -4.04 -0.02
CA LEU A 84 8.77 -3.13 -0.14
C LEU A 84 7.85 -3.27 1.08
N ILE A 85 7.57 -2.17 1.76
CA ILE A 85 6.71 -2.12 2.94
C ILE A 85 5.62 -1.06 2.73
N VAL A 86 4.36 -1.44 2.89
CA VAL A 86 3.21 -0.52 2.84
C VAL A 86 2.63 -0.36 4.24
N CYS A 87 2.59 0.88 4.73
CA CYS A 87 2.12 1.22 6.07
C CYS A 87 0.71 1.81 6.02
N ASN A 88 -0.28 1.03 6.46
CA ASN A 88 -1.67 1.43 6.64
C ASN A 88 -2.02 1.53 8.15
N GLY A 89 -3.28 1.91 8.42
CA GLY A 89 -3.83 2.02 9.75
C GLY A 89 -3.59 3.39 10.38
N TYR A 90 -4.01 3.50 11.64
CA TYR A 90 -3.79 4.71 12.44
C TYR A 90 -2.30 4.86 12.79
N LYS A 91 -1.76 6.05 12.51
CA LYS A 91 -0.34 6.36 12.71
C LYS A 91 -0.18 7.43 13.78
N ASP A 92 0.42 7.05 14.90
CA ASP A 92 0.95 7.99 15.88
C ASP A 92 2.39 8.40 15.51
N ARG A 93 2.96 9.33 16.28
CA ARG A 93 4.31 9.85 16.04
C ARG A 93 5.37 8.74 16.03
N GLU A 94 5.25 7.78 16.94
CA GLU A 94 6.18 6.65 17.03
C GLU A 94 6.09 5.72 15.81
N TYR A 95 4.88 5.40 15.33
CA TYR A 95 4.70 4.64 14.09
C TYR A 95 5.44 5.35 12.94
N VAL A 96 5.15 6.64 12.71
CA VAL A 96 5.73 7.41 11.61
C VAL A 96 7.26 7.37 11.68
N ARG A 97 7.85 7.61 12.86
CA ARG A 97 9.30 7.53 13.06
C ARG A 97 9.87 6.16 12.72
N LEU A 98 9.23 5.08 13.18
CA LEU A 98 9.67 3.72 12.87
C LEU A 98 9.66 3.43 11.37
N ALA A 99 8.63 3.90 10.65
CA ALA A 99 8.54 3.72 9.21
C ALA A 99 9.63 4.50 8.46
N LEU A 100 9.90 5.75 8.85
CA LEU A 100 10.97 6.57 8.29
C LEU A 100 12.36 6.00 8.58
N LEU A 101 12.56 5.43 9.78
CA LEU A 101 13.79 4.71 10.10
C LEU A 101 13.94 3.46 9.23
N GLY A 102 12.86 2.74 8.93
CA GLY A 102 12.86 1.64 7.97
C GLY A 102 13.29 2.08 6.57
N GLU A 103 12.80 3.22 6.08
CA GLU A 103 13.26 3.81 4.81
C GLU A 103 14.76 4.17 4.88
N LYS A 104 15.22 4.75 6.00
CA LYS A 104 16.63 5.10 6.22
C LYS A 104 17.55 3.88 6.26
N LEU A 105 17.03 2.72 6.68
CA LEU A 105 17.74 1.43 6.66
C LEU A 105 17.78 0.78 5.26
N GLY A 106 17.13 1.39 4.25
CA GLY A 106 17.19 0.96 2.86
C GLY A 106 15.97 0.16 2.37
N HIS A 107 14.94 0.00 3.19
CA HIS A 107 13.64 -0.50 2.71
C HIS A 107 12.92 0.56 1.88
N LYS A 108 11.96 0.13 1.04
CA LYS A 108 11.03 1.04 0.36
C LYS A 108 9.75 1.10 1.17
N VAL A 109 9.60 2.12 2.02
CA VAL A 109 8.51 2.22 2.99
C VAL A 109 7.51 3.28 2.59
N TYR A 110 6.37 2.87 2.05
CA TYR A 110 5.27 3.77 1.74
C TYR A 110 4.43 4.04 2.99
N LEU A 111 4.39 5.29 3.43
CA LEU A 111 3.47 5.80 4.45
C LEU A 111 2.16 6.24 3.78
N VAL A 112 1.13 5.39 3.84
CA VAL A 112 -0.17 5.68 3.21
C VAL A 112 -1.00 6.60 4.10
N VAL A 113 -1.20 7.85 3.70
CA VAL A 113 -2.04 8.82 4.40
C VAL A 113 -3.51 8.36 4.34
N GLU A 114 -4.07 8.02 5.51
CA GLU A 114 -5.47 7.60 5.63
C GLU A 114 -6.35 8.65 6.31
N LYS A 115 -5.73 9.63 6.98
CA LYS A 115 -6.35 10.83 7.54
C LYS A 115 -5.46 12.03 7.26
N LEU A 116 -6.06 13.18 6.93
CA LEU A 116 -5.33 14.38 6.56
C LEU A 116 -4.31 14.82 7.64
N SER A 117 -4.67 14.72 8.92
CA SER A 117 -3.78 15.06 10.05
C SER A 117 -2.49 14.22 10.12
N GLU A 118 -2.43 13.07 9.44
CA GLU A 118 -1.21 12.26 9.38
C GLU A 118 -0.15 12.91 8.48
N LEU A 119 -0.54 13.73 7.50
CA LEU A 119 0.39 14.34 6.55
C LEU A 119 1.37 15.28 7.26
N GLU A 120 0.87 16.18 8.11
CA GLU A 120 1.70 17.13 8.86
C GLU A 120 2.69 16.39 9.75
N LEU A 121 2.22 15.34 10.44
CA LEU A 121 3.05 14.49 11.29
C LEU A 121 4.18 13.81 10.48
N ILE A 122 3.87 13.28 9.30
CA ILE A 122 4.88 12.66 8.42
C ILE A 122 5.94 13.68 8.00
N LEU A 123 5.53 14.88 7.61
CA LEU A 123 6.45 15.92 7.14
C LEU A 123 7.30 16.53 8.27
N GLU A 124 6.76 16.65 9.48
CA GLU A 124 7.54 17.03 10.67
C GLU A 124 8.61 15.99 10.98
N GLU A 125 8.22 14.72 11.13
CA GLU A 125 9.14 13.65 11.49
C GLU A 125 10.19 13.36 10.42
N ALA A 126 9.82 13.47 9.14
CA ALA A 126 10.73 13.35 8.02
C ALA A 126 11.84 14.42 8.06
N ARG A 127 11.49 15.67 8.40
CA ARG A 127 12.46 16.76 8.58
C ARG A 127 13.34 16.54 9.81
N GLU A 128 12.77 16.10 10.94
CA GLU A 128 13.55 15.82 12.14
C GLU A 128 14.57 14.69 11.96
N LEU A 129 14.21 13.65 11.19
CA LEU A 129 15.06 12.49 10.94
C LEU A 129 15.98 12.63 9.72
N ASP A 130 15.84 13.72 8.96
CA ASP A 130 16.51 13.95 7.67
C ASP A 130 16.32 12.77 6.72
N VAL A 131 15.05 12.46 6.42
CA VAL A 131 14.62 11.38 5.53
C VAL A 131 13.61 11.92 4.53
N THR A 132 13.81 11.66 3.24
CA THR A 132 12.77 11.91 2.22
C THR A 132 11.70 10.82 2.32
N PRO A 133 10.45 11.14 2.71
CA PRO A 133 9.42 10.13 2.91
C PRO A 133 8.88 9.63 1.57
N ARG A 134 8.55 8.34 1.45
CA ARG A 134 7.64 7.86 0.39
C ARG A 134 6.22 7.91 0.91
N ILE A 135 5.41 8.76 0.30
CA ILE A 135 4.04 9.02 0.71
C ILE A 135 3.10 8.33 -0.27
N GLY A 136 2.15 7.58 0.27
CA GLY A 136 0.96 7.15 -0.44
C GLY A 136 -0.27 7.88 0.07
N LEU A 137 -1.38 7.82 -0.65
CA LEU A 137 -2.69 8.24 -0.14
C LEU A 137 -3.72 7.14 -0.33
N ARG A 138 -4.63 7.00 0.63
CA ARG A 138 -5.77 6.10 0.49
C ARG A 138 -6.97 6.88 -0.03
N ALA A 139 -7.42 6.62 -1.25
CA ALA A 139 -8.60 7.26 -1.81
C ALA A 139 -9.89 6.61 -1.26
N ARG A 140 -10.85 7.44 -0.85
CA ARG A 140 -12.20 7.00 -0.51
C ARG A 140 -13.05 6.95 -1.77
N LEU A 141 -13.41 5.74 -2.18
CA LEU A 141 -14.19 5.49 -3.38
C LEU A 141 -15.68 5.74 -3.15
N ALA A 142 -16.29 6.52 -4.04
CA ALA A 142 -17.74 6.76 -4.06
C ALA A 142 -18.49 5.58 -4.69
N SER A 143 -17.82 4.81 -5.55
CA SER A 143 -18.45 3.75 -6.35
C SER A 143 -18.73 2.45 -5.58
N VAL A 144 -18.25 2.34 -4.34
CA VAL A 144 -18.46 1.19 -3.46
C VAL A 144 -19.84 1.27 -2.81
N GLY A 145 -20.80 0.69 -3.53
CA GLY A 145 -22.24 0.73 -3.22
C GLY A 145 -22.71 -0.26 -2.15
N LYS A 146 -23.79 0.15 -1.47
CA LYS A 146 -24.68 -0.56 -0.51
C LYS A 146 -24.43 -2.07 -0.30
N GLY A 147 -23.71 -2.41 0.77
CA GLY A 147 -23.55 -3.77 1.27
C GLY A 147 -23.05 -3.81 2.72
N LYS A 148 -22.95 -4.99 3.33
CA LYS A 148 -22.48 -5.19 4.71
C LYS A 148 -21.04 -4.69 4.98
N TRP A 149 -20.28 -4.35 3.92
CA TRP A 149 -18.88 -3.96 3.94
C TRP A 149 -18.63 -2.45 3.73
N GLN A 150 -19.68 -1.62 3.82
CA GLN A 150 -19.58 -0.15 3.69
C GLN A 150 -18.58 0.50 4.65
N ASN A 151 -18.32 -0.12 5.82
CA ASN A 151 -17.47 0.45 6.87
C ASN A 151 -15.96 0.29 6.62
N THR A 152 -15.55 -0.54 5.65
CA THR A 152 -14.12 -0.81 5.37
C THR A 152 -13.66 -0.33 3.99
N GLY A 153 -14.58 -0.03 3.06
CA GLY A 153 -14.21 0.31 1.67
C GLY A 153 -15.10 1.31 0.93
N GLY A 154 -16.05 1.99 1.58
CA GLY A 154 -16.92 2.98 0.92
C GLY A 154 -16.99 4.34 1.62
N GLU A 155 -18.01 5.14 1.31
CA GLU A 155 -18.23 6.50 1.84
C GLU A 155 -18.20 6.57 3.39
N LYS A 156 -18.68 5.52 4.06
CA LYS A 156 -18.69 5.35 5.53
C LYS A 156 -17.40 4.75 6.11
N SER A 157 -16.37 4.55 5.29
CA SER A 157 -15.07 4.08 5.76
C SER A 157 -14.46 5.06 6.75
N LYS A 158 -13.92 4.53 7.86
CA LYS A 158 -13.17 5.33 8.84
C LYS A 158 -11.79 5.78 8.33
N PHE A 159 -11.34 5.20 7.22
CA PHE A 159 -10.04 5.43 6.61
C PHE A 159 -10.19 5.83 5.15
N GLY A 160 -9.27 6.67 4.69
CA GLY A 160 -9.20 7.16 3.33
C GLY A 160 -9.76 8.59 3.20
N LEU A 161 -9.17 9.30 2.26
CA LEU A 161 -9.38 10.71 1.98
C LEU A 161 -10.48 10.92 0.95
N THR A 162 -11.31 11.92 1.16
CA THR A 162 -12.24 12.40 0.12
C THR A 162 -11.46 13.08 -1.02
N ALA A 163 -12.11 13.29 -2.16
CA ALA A 163 -11.49 14.02 -3.27
C ALA A 163 -10.99 15.42 -2.86
N SER A 164 -11.74 16.13 -2.01
CA SER A 164 -11.32 17.44 -1.47
C SER A 164 -10.07 17.34 -0.59
N GLN A 165 -10.00 16.33 0.29
CA GLN A 165 -8.83 16.09 1.13
C GLN A 165 -7.60 15.67 0.33
N ILE A 166 -7.78 14.92 -0.77
CA ILE A 166 -6.68 14.57 -1.68
C ILE A 166 -6.10 15.83 -2.33
N LEU A 167 -6.93 16.76 -2.78
CA LEU A 167 -6.45 18.04 -3.30
C LEU A 167 -5.71 18.83 -2.23
N GLU A 168 -6.21 18.84 -1.00
CA GLU A 168 -5.54 19.48 0.14
C GLU A 168 -4.17 18.87 0.45
N VAL A 169 -4.03 17.54 0.35
CA VAL A 169 -2.71 16.85 0.44
C VAL A 169 -1.76 17.35 -0.65
N VAL A 170 -2.22 17.43 -1.90
CA VAL A 170 -1.39 17.90 -3.03
C VAL A 170 -0.93 19.35 -2.82
N GLU A 171 -1.85 20.25 -2.44
CA GLU A 171 -1.51 21.65 -2.19
C GLU A 171 -0.56 21.80 -0.98
N THR A 172 -0.75 21.01 0.07
CA THR A 172 0.12 21.02 1.25
C THR A 172 1.53 20.56 0.90
N LEU A 173 1.65 19.47 0.14
CA LEU A 173 2.94 18.97 -0.33
C LEU A 173 3.62 19.97 -1.29
N ARG A 174 2.87 20.61 -2.18
CA ARG A 174 3.42 21.63 -3.08
C ARG A 174 3.92 22.86 -2.31
N ALA A 175 3.16 23.32 -1.30
CA ALA A 175 3.55 24.45 -0.46
C ALA A 175 4.84 24.18 0.35
N GLN A 176 5.15 22.90 0.61
CA GLN A 176 6.37 22.47 1.31
C GLN A 176 7.46 21.91 0.38
N ASP A 177 7.31 22.08 -0.94
CA ASP A 177 8.24 21.53 -1.96
C ASP A 177 8.49 20.02 -1.84
N ALA A 178 7.47 19.28 -1.38
CA ALA A 178 7.52 17.85 -1.07
C ALA A 178 6.63 17.01 -2.00
N LEU A 179 6.12 17.60 -3.11
CA LEU A 179 5.20 16.90 -4.02
C LEU A 179 5.81 15.62 -4.61
N ALA A 180 7.14 15.60 -4.81
CA ALA A 180 7.87 14.43 -5.32
C ALA A 180 7.82 13.21 -4.38
N SER A 181 7.49 13.42 -3.10
CA SER A 181 7.32 12.35 -2.11
C SER A 181 6.02 11.57 -2.33
N LEU A 182 5.01 12.14 -3.00
CA LEU A 182 3.74 11.47 -3.27
C LEU A 182 3.88 10.53 -4.48
N GLN A 183 3.93 9.23 -4.20
CA GLN A 183 4.32 8.21 -5.18
C GLN A 183 3.27 7.09 -5.34
N LEU A 184 2.34 6.95 -4.39
CA LEU A 184 1.39 5.83 -4.35
C LEU A 184 -0.07 6.27 -4.16
N VAL A 185 -0.96 5.73 -4.98
CA VAL A 185 -2.41 5.76 -4.73
C VAL A 185 -2.81 4.40 -4.19
N HIS A 186 -3.63 4.37 -3.15
CA HIS A 186 -4.11 3.14 -2.53
C HIS A 186 -5.62 3.19 -2.42
N PHE A 187 -6.28 2.03 -2.51
CA PHE A 187 -7.68 1.89 -2.16
C PHE A 187 -7.93 0.48 -1.64
N HIS A 188 -9.01 0.32 -0.88
CA HIS A 188 -9.39 -0.99 -0.35
C HIS A 188 -10.90 -1.13 -0.44
N LEU A 189 -11.35 -2.13 -1.20
CA LEU A 189 -12.78 -2.40 -1.43
C LEU A 189 -13.41 -3.25 -0.31
N GLY A 190 -12.61 -3.81 0.59
CA GLY A 190 -13.03 -4.79 1.60
C GLY A 190 -12.54 -6.21 1.28
N SER A 191 -12.77 -7.12 2.22
CA SER A 191 -12.43 -8.54 2.06
C SER A 191 -13.55 -9.32 1.38
N GLN A 192 -13.20 -10.44 0.74
CA GLN A 192 -14.15 -11.42 0.18
C GLN A 192 -15.16 -10.80 -0.82
N ILE A 193 -14.66 -10.09 -1.82
CA ILE A 193 -15.50 -9.47 -2.85
C ILE A 193 -16.12 -10.57 -3.71
N ALA A 194 -17.43 -10.76 -3.58
CA ALA A 194 -18.16 -11.83 -4.28
C ALA A 194 -18.48 -11.52 -5.75
N ASN A 195 -18.42 -10.24 -6.16
CA ASN A 195 -18.82 -9.80 -7.48
C ASN A 195 -17.70 -9.03 -8.19
N ILE A 196 -17.24 -9.56 -9.32
CA ILE A 196 -16.20 -8.95 -10.15
C ILE A 196 -16.55 -7.53 -10.64
N ARG A 197 -17.85 -7.22 -10.79
CA ARG A 197 -18.28 -5.88 -11.21
C ARG A 197 -17.93 -4.80 -10.20
N ASP A 198 -17.86 -5.12 -8.91
CA ASP A 198 -17.47 -4.18 -7.86
C ASP A 198 -15.96 -3.87 -7.93
N ILE A 199 -15.15 -4.90 -8.20
CA ILE A 199 -13.70 -4.74 -8.46
C ILE A 199 -13.48 -3.83 -9.68
N GLN A 200 -14.14 -4.12 -10.80
CA GLN A 200 -14.00 -3.33 -12.03
C GLN A 200 -14.45 -1.88 -11.86
N ARG A 201 -15.46 -1.62 -11.03
CA ARG A 201 -15.94 -0.27 -10.76
C ARG A 201 -14.96 0.50 -9.88
N GLY A 202 -14.45 -0.15 -8.83
CA GLY A 202 -13.42 0.41 -7.94
C GLY A 202 -12.14 0.75 -8.69
N LEU A 203 -11.65 -0.16 -9.53
CA LEU A 203 -10.45 0.07 -10.36
C LEU A 203 -10.64 1.22 -11.35
N ARG A 204 -11.81 1.33 -11.99
CA ARG A 204 -12.11 2.46 -12.89
C ARG A 204 -12.11 3.80 -12.18
N GLU A 205 -12.61 3.86 -10.95
CA GLU A 205 -12.55 5.07 -10.14
C GLU A 205 -11.12 5.39 -9.69
N CYS A 206 -10.37 4.38 -9.25
CA CYS A 206 -8.97 4.54 -8.87
C CYS A 206 -8.09 5.02 -10.03
N ALA A 207 -8.27 4.49 -11.24
CA ALA A 207 -7.56 4.95 -12.43
C ALA A 207 -7.78 6.44 -12.72
N ARG A 208 -8.97 6.98 -12.40
CA ARG A 208 -9.24 8.43 -12.50
C ARG A 208 -8.49 9.22 -11.43
N PHE A 209 -8.39 8.72 -10.20
CA PHE A 209 -7.56 9.36 -9.17
C PHE A 209 -6.10 9.40 -9.59
N TYR A 210 -5.56 8.26 -10.05
CA TYR A 210 -4.20 8.16 -10.60
C TYR A 210 -3.97 9.21 -11.71
N GLN A 211 -4.82 9.23 -12.73
CA GLN A 211 -4.69 10.17 -13.85
C GLN A 211 -4.72 11.64 -13.40
N ASN A 212 -5.64 11.99 -12.48
CA ASN A 212 -5.75 13.36 -11.98
C ASN A 212 -4.57 13.77 -11.10
N LEU A 213 -4.00 12.86 -10.31
CA LEU A 213 -2.80 13.16 -9.51
C LEU A 213 -1.58 13.37 -10.40
N MET A 214 -1.43 12.55 -11.44
CA MET A 214 -0.40 12.72 -12.46
C MET A 214 -0.55 14.07 -13.18
N SER A 215 -1.77 14.49 -13.54
CA SER A 215 -2.00 15.79 -14.18
C SER A 215 -1.74 16.99 -13.26
N LEU A 216 -1.83 16.80 -11.95
CA LEU A 216 -1.46 17.78 -10.92
C LEU A 216 0.05 17.81 -10.62
N GLY A 217 0.84 16.97 -11.29
CA GLY A 217 2.30 16.92 -11.20
C GLY A 217 2.87 15.99 -10.12
N ALA A 218 2.04 15.19 -9.46
CA ALA A 218 2.53 14.17 -8.51
C ALA A 218 3.13 12.99 -9.30
N PRO A 219 4.35 12.51 -8.97
CA PRO A 219 4.99 11.40 -9.67
C PRO A 219 4.48 10.05 -9.17
N ILE A 220 3.19 9.77 -9.35
CA ILE A 220 2.60 8.49 -8.95
C ILE A 220 3.16 7.36 -9.83
N ASP A 221 3.84 6.41 -9.21
CA ASP A 221 4.39 5.22 -9.87
C ASP A 221 3.64 3.92 -9.48
N THR A 222 2.84 3.97 -8.41
CA THR A 222 2.18 2.81 -7.83
C THR A 222 0.69 3.08 -7.55
N VAL A 223 -0.17 2.08 -7.82
CA VAL A 223 -1.63 2.10 -7.61
C VAL A 223 -2.09 0.84 -6.86
#